data_AF-A0A4Q9QYY7-F1
#
_entry.id   AF-A0A4Q9QYY7-F1
#
_cell.length_a   1.000
_cell.length_b   1.000
_cell.length_c   1.000
_cell.angle_alpha   90.00
_cell.angle_beta   90.00
_cell.angle_gamma   90.00
#
_symmetry.space_group_name_H-M   'P 1'
#
loop_
_entity.id
_entity.type
_entity.pdbx_description
1 polymer ?
#
loop_
_entity_poly.entity_id
_entity_poly.type
_entity_poly.pdbx_seq_one_letter_code
_entity_poly.pdbx_strand_id
1 'polypeptide(L)'
;MSEFAQSFIAHLQRLHERDRGALAILRRSLGFAPGVYAPAYPYVERFVAAERHAQDASRLALYLTAGLFATHPRQAAKSLATSLGELMRQRDSASIEQRFIALLSADAENLAIYLRQIISLLAADDRPLDYGVLLRDLSVWLNPYIDSERRNAVRQRWARDFYRALAAPAADHTAQAAND
;
A
#
# COMPACT_ATOMS: atom_id res chain seq x y z
N MET A 1 2.83 -11.98 9.38
CA MET A 1 1.68 -11.39 8.65
C MET A 1 0.48 -12.29 8.94
N SER A 2 -0.75 -11.78 9.10
CA SER A 2 -1.90 -12.69 9.32
C SER A 2 -2.11 -13.58 8.10
N GLU A 3 -2.56 -14.82 8.33
CA GLU A 3 -2.90 -15.77 7.26
C GLU A 3 -3.97 -15.19 6.32
N PHE A 4 -4.91 -14.46 6.90
CA PHE A 4 -5.96 -13.75 6.18
C PHE A 4 -5.40 -12.74 5.16
N ALA A 5 -4.50 -11.84 5.58
CA ALA A 5 -3.91 -10.85 4.67
C ALA A 5 -3.14 -11.52 3.53
N GLN A 6 -2.41 -12.61 3.81
CA GLN A 6 -1.72 -13.40 2.79
C GLN A 6 -2.68 -13.98 1.75
N SER A 7 -3.79 -14.56 2.21
CA SER A 7 -4.80 -15.14 1.32
C SER A 7 -5.40 -14.10 0.37
N PHE A 8 -5.62 -12.87 0.86
CA PHE A 8 -6.14 -11.77 0.07
C PHE A 8 -5.14 -11.27 -0.97
N ILE A 9 -3.89 -11.03 -0.58
CA ILE A 9 -2.85 -10.60 -1.53
C ILE A 9 -2.61 -11.68 -2.60
N ALA A 10 -2.57 -12.96 -2.20
CA ALA A 10 -2.47 -14.07 -3.16
C ALA A 10 -3.66 -14.13 -4.13
N HIS A 11 -4.86 -13.76 -3.68
CA HIS A 11 -6.02 -13.64 -4.57
C HIS A 11 -5.85 -12.50 -5.58
N LEU A 12 -5.40 -11.33 -5.15
CA LEU A 12 -5.14 -10.20 -6.05
C LEU A 12 -4.05 -10.52 -7.07
N GLN A 13 -2.99 -11.24 -6.67
CA GLN A 13 -1.96 -11.74 -7.59
C GLN A 13 -2.54 -12.68 -8.65
N ARG A 14 -3.41 -13.62 -8.27
CA ARG A 14 -4.11 -14.49 -9.24
C ARG A 14 -5.02 -13.70 -10.19
N LEU A 15 -5.69 -12.65 -9.71
CA LEU A 15 -6.48 -11.76 -10.58
C LEU A 15 -5.56 -11.02 -11.57
N HIS A 16 -4.41 -10.51 -11.14
CA HIS A 16 -3.45 -9.87 -12.03
C HIS A 16 -3.01 -10.79 -13.18
N GLU A 17 -2.77 -12.07 -12.88
CA GLU A 17 -2.34 -13.07 -13.87
C GLU A 17 -3.46 -13.49 -14.83
N ARG A 18 -4.71 -13.58 -14.35
CA ARG A 18 -5.78 -14.29 -15.07
C ARG A 18 -6.95 -13.41 -15.51
N ASP A 19 -7.14 -12.24 -14.91
CA ASP A 19 -8.28 -11.36 -15.15
C ASP A 19 -7.88 -9.88 -15.08
N ARG A 20 -7.40 -9.34 -16.21
CA ARG A 20 -7.08 -7.92 -16.35
C ARG A 20 -8.30 -7.01 -16.21
N GLY A 21 -9.51 -7.52 -16.50
CA GLY A 21 -10.76 -6.80 -16.35
C GLY A 21 -11.08 -6.54 -14.88
N ALA A 22 -10.88 -7.54 -14.03
CA ALA A 22 -10.98 -7.39 -12.57
C ALA A 22 -10.05 -6.29 -12.03
N LEU A 23 -8.79 -6.24 -12.49
CA LEU A 23 -7.89 -5.15 -12.08
C LEU A 23 -8.35 -3.78 -12.59
N ALA A 24 -8.93 -3.69 -13.80
CA ALA A 24 -9.48 -2.43 -14.29
C ALA A 24 -10.63 -1.94 -13.39
N ILE A 25 -11.50 -2.84 -12.95
CA ILE A 25 -12.59 -2.56 -12.01
C ILE A 25 -12.06 -2.09 -10.66
N LEU A 26 -11.09 -2.81 -10.08
CA LEU A 26 -10.47 -2.46 -8.80
C LEU A 26 -9.72 -1.12 -8.89
N ARG A 27 -9.01 -0.86 -9.98
CA ARG A 27 -8.35 0.44 -10.18
C ARG A 27 -9.37 1.57 -10.26
N ARG A 28 -10.49 1.34 -10.95
CA ARG A 28 -11.58 2.32 -11.04
C ARG A 28 -12.25 2.59 -9.69
N SER A 29 -12.29 1.61 -8.79
CA SER A 29 -12.88 1.80 -7.45
C SER A 29 -12.16 2.88 -6.63
N LEU A 30 -10.89 3.17 -6.94
CA LEU A 30 -10.13 4.25 -6.30
C LEU A 30 -10.73 5.64 -6.55
N GLY A 31 -11.58 5.83 -7.57
CA GLY A 31 -12.31 7.07 -7.81
C GLY A 31 -13.47 7.33 -6.84
N PHE A 32 -13.76 6.38 -5.94
CA PHE A 32 -14.87 6.42 -5.00
C PHE A 32 -14.37 6.21 -3.58
N ALA A 33 -15.23 6.50 -2.59
CA ALA A 33 -14.95 6.11 -1.22
C ALA A 33 -14.77 4.56 -1.13
N PRO A 34 -13.82 4.06 -0.33
CA PRO A 34 -13.59 2.62 -0.20
C PRO A 34 -14.88 1.86 0.14
N GLY A 35 -15.13 0.76 -0.56
CA GLY A 35 -16.29 -0.10 -0.31
C GLY A 35 -17.65 0.41 -0.81
N VAL A 36 -17.69 1.48 -1.62
CA VAL A 36 -18.93 2.03 -2.23
C VAL A 36 -19.10 1.61 -3.70
N TYR A 37 -18.02 1.30 -4.42
CA TYR A 37 -18.08 0.95 -5.83
C TYR A 37 -18.53 -0.50 -6.06
N ALA A 38 -19.83 -0.69 -6.31
CA ALA A 38 -20.47 -2.02 -6.41
C ALA A 38 -19.77 -3.04 -7.34
N PRO A 39 -19.24 -2.66 -8.53
CA PRO A 39 -18.52 -3.62 -9.37
C PRO A 39 -17.29 -4.25 -8.72
N ALA A 40 -16.71 -3.64 -7.68
CA ALA A 40 -15.57 -4.20 -6.94
C ALA A 40 -15.98 -5.29 -5.93
N TYR A 41 -17.27 -5.40 -5.56
CA TYR A 41 -17.74 -6.29 -4.50
C TYR A 41 -17.37 -7.77 -4.72
N PRO A 42 -17.51 -8.34 -5.95
CA PRO A 42 -17.18 -9.75 -6.19
C PRO A 42 -15.72 -10.13 -5.90
N TYR A 43 -14.81 -9.15 -5.91
CA TYR A 43 -13.37 -9.36 -5.73
C TYR A 43 -12.90 -9.12 -4.30
N VAL A 44 -13.75 -8.55 -3.44
CA VAL A 44 -13.36 -8.12 -2.07
C VAL A 44 -14.24 -8.74 -0.99
N GLU A 45 -15.56 -8.78 -1.15
CA GLU A 45 -16.50 -9.15 -0.07
C GLU A 45 -16.28 -10.55 0.49
N ARG A 46 -15.79 -11.51 -0.31
CA ARG A 46 -15.46 -12.87 0.17
C ARG A 46 -14.36 -12.91 1.25
N PHE A 47 -13.61 -11.82 1.42
CA PHE A 47 -12.60 -11.67 2.46
C PHE A 47 -13.15 -10.87 3.64
N VAL A 48 -14.26 -10.15 3.51
CA VAL A 48 -14.86 -9.44 4.63
C VAL A 48 -15.49 -10.46 5.59
N ALA A 49 -15.12 -10.43 6.87
CA ALA A 49 -15.71 -11.33 7.85
C ALA A 49 -17.20 -10.97 8.06
N ALA A 50 -18.06 -11.97 8.21
CA ALA A 50 -19.52 -11.82 8.15
C ALA A 50 -20.08 -10.86 9.22
N GLU A 51 -19.40 -10.73 10.35
CA GLU A 51 -19.75 -9.85 11.45
C GLU A 51 -19.36 -8.38 11.22
N ARG A 52 -18.66 -8.07 10.12
CA ARG A 52 -18.15 -6.73 9.82
C ARG A 52 -19.19 -5.90 9.09
N HIS A 53 -19.48 -4.71 9.63
CA HIS A 53 -20.42 -3.78 9.00
C HIS A 53 -19.78 -3.02 7.81
N ALA A 54 -20.61 -2.31 7.03
CA ALA A 54 -20.17 -1.63 5.81
C ALA A 54 -19.02 -0.63 6.01
N GLN A 55 -19.00 0.05 7.16
CA GLN A 55 -17.97 1.03 7.54
C GLN A 55 -16.83 0.46 8.40
N ASP A 56 -16.73 -0.87 8.52
CA ASP A 56 -15.65 -1.47 9.32
C ASP A 56 -14.29 -1.19 8.68
N ALA A 57 -13.33 -0.75 9.49
CA ALA A 57 -12.02 -0.31 9.01
C ALA A 57 -11.25 -1.41 8.25
N SER A 58 -11.40 -2.68 8.65
CA SER A 58 -10.78 -3.80 7.95
C SER A 58 -11.40 -4.02 6.57
N ARG A 59 -12.73 -3.85 6.44
CA ARG A 59 -13.42 -3.87 5.14
C ARG A 59 -12.93 -2.73 4.25
N LEU A 60 -12.90 -1.50 4.75
CA LEU A 60 -12.43 -0.33 3.99
C LEU A 60 -10.96 -0.49 3.56
N ALA A 61 -10.10 -1.03 4.44
CA ALA A 61 -8.71 -1.30 4.14
C ALA A 61 -8.53 -2.35 3.03
N LEU A 62 -9.37 -3.39 2.97
CA LEU A 62 -9.36 -4.36 1.87
C LEU A 62 -9.64 -3.68 0.53
N TYR A 63 -10.68 -2.86 0.45
CA TYR A 63 -11.04 -2.13 -0.76
C TYR A 63 -9.94 -1.16 -1.21
N LEU A 64 -9.40 -0.38 -0.28
CA LEU A 64 -8.33 0.56 -0.60
C LEU A 64 -7.08 -0.20 -1.07
N THR A 65 -6.69 -1.27 -0.37
CA THR A 65 -5.55 -2.11 -0.76
C THR A 65 -5.74 -2.73 -2.15
N ALA A 66 -6.92 -3.28 -2.44
CA ALA A 66 -7.20 -3.89 -3.75
C ALA A 66 -7.08 -2.89 -4.90
N GLY A 67 -7.61 -1.68 -4.73
CA GLY A 67 -7.47 -0.63 -5.72
C GLY A 67 -6.02 -0.20 -5.91
N LEU A 68 -5.28 0.01 -4.82
CA LEU A 68 -3.85 0.38 -4.87
C LEU A 68 -2.99 -0.72 -5.50
N PHE A 69 -3.27 -1.99 -5.20
CA PHE A 69 -2.61 -3.13 -5.86
C PHE A 69 -2.91 -3.16 -7.36
N ALA A 70 -4.16 -2.93 -7.75
CA ALA A 70 -4.53 -2.91 -9.16
C ALA A 70 -3.82 -1.79 -9.96
N THR A 71 -3.44 -0.68 -9.31
CA THR A 71 -2.61 0.36 -9.93
C THR A 71 -1.17 -0.10 -10.15
N HIS A 72 -0.61 -0.86 -9.22
CA HIS A 72 0.79 -1.30 -9.25
C HIS A 72 0.96 -2.73 -8.71
N PRO A 73 0.67 -3.78 -9.50
CA PRO A 73 0.57 -5.16 -9.00
C PRO A 73 1.95 -5.81 -8.77
N ARG A 74 2.81 -5.19 -7.96
CA ARG A 74 4.19 -5.59 -7.72
C ARG A 74 4.41 -5.82 -6.22
N GLN A 75 4.26 -7.07 -5.81
CA GLN A 75 4.45 -7.51 -4.43
C GLN A 75 5.93 -7.79 -4.14
N ALA A 76 6.43 -7.30 -3.00
CA ALA A 76 7.74 -7.63 -2.44
C ALA A 76 7.71 -7.62 -0.91
N ALA A 77 8.80 -8.04 -0.26
CA ALA A 77 8.97 -7.97 1.19
C ALA A 77 9.56 -6.61 1.64
N LYS A 78 9.03 -5.49 1.12
CA LYS A 78 9.48 -4.12 1.45
C LYS A 78 8.29 -3.23 1.81
N SER A 79 8.36 -2.44 2.88
CA SER A 79 7.24 -1.54 3.21
C SER A 79 7.06 -0.45 2.15
N LEU A 80 5.87 0.15 2.09
CA LEU A 80 5.59 1.33 1.26
C LEU A 80 6.64 2.44 1.50
N ALA A 81 6.90 2.71 2.78
CA ALA A 81 7.81 3.77 3.22
C ALA A 81 9.26 3.49 2.81
N THR A 82 9.75 2.24 2.96
CA THR A 82 11.07 1.85 2.45
C THR A 82 11.18 2.07 0.94
N SER A 83 10.19 1.61 0.19
CA SER A 83 10.20 1.71 -1.29
C SER A 83 10.19 3.17 -1.76
N LEU A 84 9.48 4.04 -1.05
CA LEU A 84 9.44 5.48 -1.31
C LEU A 84 10.74 6.19 -0.92
N GLY A 85 11.38 5.80 0.19
CA GLY A 85 12.68 6.34 0.59
C GLY A 85 13.79 5.97 -0.39
N GLU A 86 13.79 4.72 -0.88
CA GLU A 86 14.69 4.30 -1.96
C GLU A 86 14.45 5.08 -3.26
N LEU A 87 13.17 5.36 -3.59
CA LEU A 87 12.81 6.17 -4.76
C LEU A 87 13.32 7.61 -4.63
N MET A 88 13.12 8.23 -3.47
CA MET A 88 13.60 9.59 -3.21
C MET A 88 15.11 9.67 -3.38
N ARG A 89 15.85 8.71 -2.81
CA ARG A 89 17.30 8.65 -2.94
C ARG A 89 17.75 8.50 -4.39
N GLN A 90 17.06 7.67 -5.17
CA GLN A 90 17.39 7.49 -6.60
C GLN A 90 17.13 8.74 -7.42
N ARG A 91 16.01 9.44 -7.16
CA ARG A 91 15.59 10.62 -7.94
C ARG A 91 16.15 11.95 -7.43
N ASP A 92 16.79 11.94 -6.26
CA ASP A 92 17.25 13.14 -5.54
C ASP A 92 16.17 14.25 -5.48
N SER A 93 14.95 13.88 -5.09
CA SER A 93 13.78 14.78 -5.17
C SER A 93 13.16 15.07 -3.81
N ALA A 94 13.43 16.27 -3.28
CA ALA A 94 12.82 16.79 -2.05
C ALA A 94 11.27 16.82 -2.09
N SER A 95 10.67 16.89 -3.28
CA SER A 95 9.22 16.87 -3.44
C SER A 95 8.57 15.53 -3.02
N ILE A 96 9.34 14.44 -3.01
CA ILE A 96 8.86 13.12 -2.55
C ILE A 96 8.72 13.13 -1.03
N GLU A 97 9.66 13.73 -0.32
CA GLU A 97 9.59 13.88 1.14
C GLU A 97 8.39 14.72 1.56
N GLN A 98 8.10 15.83 0.87
CA GLN A 98 6.92 16.65 1.15
C GLN A 98 5.60 15.86 1.04
N ARG A 99 5.47 15.02 -0.01
CA ARG A 99 4.30 14.14 -0.17
C ARG A 99 4.23 13.07 0.91
N PHE A 100 5.38 12.54 1.33
CA PHE A 100 5.46 11.59 2.42
C PHE A 100 5.04 12.21 3.76
N ILE A 101 5.51 13.43 4.07
CA ILE A 101 5.09 14.18 5.27
C ILE A 101 3.58 14.46 5.23
N ALA A 102 3.04 14.86 4.07
CA ALA A 102 1.60 15.06 3.91
C ALA A 102 0.79 13.77 4.16
N LEU A 103 1.28 12.62 3.67
CA LEU A 103 0.70 11.31 3.94
C LEU A 103 0.72 10.97 5.45
N LEU A 104 1.81 11.25 6.16
CA LEU A 104 1.91 10.98 7.60
C LEU A 104 0.89 11.78 8.42
N SER A 105 0.60 13.01 7.98
CA SER A 105 -0.36 13.92 8.61
C SER A 105 -1.80 13.72 8.13
N ALA A 106 -2.05 12.79 7.22
CA ALA A 106 -3.37 12.60 6.61
C ALA A 106 -4.42 12.07 7.60
N ASP A 107 -5.62 12.63 7.50
CA ASP A 107 -6.85 12.04 8.01
C ASP A 107 -7.32 10.87 7.12
N ALA A 108 -8.41 10.21 7.50
CA ALA A 108 -8.91 9.05 6.76
C ALA A 108 -9.38 9.40 5.34
N GLU A 109 -9.90 10.60 5.11
CA GLU A 109 -10.41 11.05 3.81
C GLU A 109 -9.25 11.29 2.83
N ASN A 110 -8.24 12.02 3.27
CA ASN A 110 -7.07 12.38 2.47
C ASN A 110 -6.08 11.22 2.32
N LEU A 111 -6.08 10.25 3.23
CA LEU A 111 -5.20 9.08 3.18
C LEU A 111 -5.28 8.34 1.84
N ALA A 112 -6.50 8.09 1.35
CA ALA A 112 -6.69 7.42 0.06
C ALA A 112 -6.11 8.25 -1.10
N ILE A 113 -6.26 9.57 -1.06
CA ILE A 113 -5.75 10.48 -2.10
C ILE A 113 -4.22 10.42 -2.16
N TYR A 114 -3.56 10.61 -1.03
CA TYR A 114 -2.09 10.60 -0.97
C TYR A 114 -1.50 9.24 -1.32
N LEU A 115 -2.13 8.15 -0.89
CA LEU A 115 -1.67 6.80 -1.25
C LEU A 115 -1.76 6.54 -2.74
N ARG A 116 -2.83 6.99 -3.42
CA ARG A 116 -2.92 6.88 -4.89
C ARG A 116 -1.76 7.61 -5.56
N GLN A 117 -1.45 8.82 -5.12
CA GLN A 117 -0.33 9.60 -5.69
C GLN A 117 1.01 8.90 -5.47
N ILE A 118 1.26 8.39 -4.26
CA ILE A 118 2.50 7.68 -3.93
C ILE A 118 2.62 6.36 -4.69
N ILE A 119 1.56 5.56 -4.78
CA ILE A 119 1.58 4.31 -5.54
C ILE A 119 1.80 4.58 -7.03
N SER A 120 1.22 5.64 -7.60
CA SER A 120 1.51 6.04 -8.99
C SER A 120 2.97 6.44 -9.20
N LEU A 121 3.60 7.08 -8.20
CA LEU A 121 5.05 7.38 -8.26
C LEU A 121 5.88 6.09 -8.24
N LEU A 122 5.55 5.14 -7.35
CA LEU A 122 6.26 3.84 -7.31
C LEU A 122 6.05 3.04 -8.60
N ALA A 123 4.86 3.10 -9.19
CA ALA A 123 4.55 2.45 -10.45
C ALA A 123 5.40 2.97 -11.62
N ALA A 124 5.69 4.28 -11.64
CA ALA A 124 6.49 4.90 -12.69
C ALA A 124 7.94 4.40 -12.73
N ASP A 125 8.47 3.89 -11.60
CA ASP A 125 9.82 3.31 -11.49
C ASP A 125 9.80 1.80 -11.22
N ASP A 126 8.66 1.14 -11.42
CA ASP A 126 8.44 -0.29 -11.14
C ASP A 126 8.90 -0.76 -9.74
N ARG A 127 8.71 0.08 -8.71
CA ARG A 127 9.20 -0.22 -7.35
C ARG A 127 8.18 -1.03 -6.55
N PRO A 128 8.44 -2.31 -6.25
CA PRO A 128 7.47 -3.16 -5.58
C PRO A 128 7.34 -2.81 -4.09
N LEU A 129 6.24 -3.22 -3.46
CA LEU A 129 6.03 -3.10 -2.01
C LEU A 129 5.26 -4.28 -1.43
N ASP A 130 5.20 -4.36 -0.11
CA ASP A 130 4.44 -5.34 0.65
C ASP A 130 3.02 -4.85 0.91
N TYR A 131 2.09 -5.29 0.06
CA TYR A 131 0.68 -4.96 0.19
C TYR A 131 0.01 -5.59 1.41
N GLY A 132 0.56 -6.68 1.95
CA GLY A 132 0.06 -7.30 3.18
C GLY A 132 0.43 -6.50 4.42
N VAL A 133 1.61 -5.89 4.44
CA VAL A 133 1.97 -4.87 5.45
C VAL A 133 1.10 -3.63 5.28
N LEU A 134 0.93 -3.13 4.06
CA LEU A 134 0.07 -1.97 3.78
C LEU A 134 -1.37 -2.18 4.27
N LEU A 135 -2.00 -3.32 3.96
CA LEU A 135 -3.36 -3.66 4.38
C LEU A 135 -3.54 -3.59 5.90
N ARG A 136 -2.57 -4.12 6.65
CA ARG A 136 -2.58 -4.13 8.11
C ARG A 136 -2.52 -2.70 8.66
N ASP A 137 -1.67 -1.89 8.05
CA ASP A 137 -1.44 -0.50 8.46
C ASP A 137 -2.68 0.34 8.20
N LEU A 138 -3.32 0.13 7.05
CA LEU A 138 -4.60 0.76 6.70
C LEU A 138 -5.74 0.33 7.61
N SER A 139 -5.80 -0.95 8.01
CA SER A 139 -6.81 -1.45 8.96
C SER A 139 -6.71 -0.74 10.32
N VAL A 140 -5.51 -0.35 10.74
CA VAL A 140 -5.30 0.46 11.95
C VAL A 140 -5.65 1.92 11.67
N TRP A 141 -5.13 2.49 10.58
CA TRP A 141 -5.28 3.93 10.30
C TRP A 141 -6.73 4.35 10.08
N LEU A 142 -7.50 3.53 9.36
CA LEU A 142 -8.90 3.80 9.01
C LEU A 142 -9.87 3.53 10.17
N ASN A 143 -9.41 2.96 11.29
CA ASN A 143 -10.27 2.67 12.43
C ASN A 143 -10.51 3.94 13.27
N PRO A 144 -11.74 4.50 13.29
CA PRO A 144 -12.02 5.72 14.04
C PRO A 144 -11.98 5.50 15.56
N TYR A 145 -12.16 4.27 16.02
CA TYR A 145 -12.19 3.90 17.44
C TYR A 145 -10.85 3.38 17.96
N ILE A 146 -9.81 3.33 17.12
CA ILE A 146 -8.50 2.87 17.58
C ILE A 146 -7.80 3.97 18.39
N ASP A 147 -7.09 3.53 19.41
CA ASP A 147 -6.21 4.38 20.21
C ASP A 147 -5.22 5.17 19.34
N SER A 148 -5.06 6.45 19.66
CA SER A 148 -4.20 7.39 18.94
C SER A 148 -2.74 6.91 18.95
N GLU A 149 -2.28 6.29 20.03
CA GLU A 149 -0.93 5.71 20.13
C GLU A 149 -0.71 4.61 19.10
N ARG A 150 -1.69 3.75 18.86
CA ARG A 150 -1.59 2.69 17.84
C ARG A 150 -1.53 3.26 16.43
N ARG A 151 -2.28 4.32 16.15
CA ARG A 151 -2.19 5.04 14.86
C ARG A 151 -0.84 5.73 14.71
N ASN A 152 -0.34 6.37 15.77
CA ASN A 152 0.96 7.01 15.80
C ASN A 152 2.10 6.00 15.64
N ALA A 153 1.98 4.77 16.16
CA ALA A 153 2.96 3.71 15.96
C ALA A 153 3.11 3.33 14.47
N VAL A 154 2.03 3.35 13.68
CA VAL A 154 2.10 3.15 12.22
C VAL A 154 2.87 4.29 11.56
N ARG A 155 2.54 5.55 11.90
CA ARG A 155 3.24 6.75 11.39
C ARG A 155 4.73 6.72 11.70
N GLN A 156 5.08 6.45 12.96
CA GLN A 156 6.47 6.39 13.42
C GLN A 156 7.24 5.25 12.74
N ARG A 157 6.61 4.08 12.52
CA ARG A 157 7.24 2.99 11.77
C ARG A 157 7.48 3.39 10.33
N TRP A 158 6.50 3.98 9.65
CA TRP A 158 6.68 4.48 8.28
C TRP A 158 7.79 5.53 8.21
N ALA A 159 7.83 6.50 9.12
CA ALA A 159 8.90 7.50 9.18
C ALA A 159 10.28 6.83 9.34
N ARG A 160 10.41 5.88 10.27
CA ARG A 160 11.65 5.13 10.49
C ARG A 160 12.09 4.35 9.25
N ASP A 161 11.17 3.66 8.59
CA ASP A 161 11.44 2.88 7.39
C ASP A 161 11.88 3.76 6.22
N PHE A 162 11.22 4.90 6.03
CA PHE A 162 11.54 5.88 4.98
C PHE A 162 12.93 6.48 5.17
N TYR A 163 13.21 7.06 6.34
CA TYR A 163 14.48 7.74 6.60
C TYR A 163 15.66 6.77 6.69
N ARG A 164 15.46 5.53 7.15
CA ARG A 164 16.48 4.48 7.07
C ARG A 164 16.82 4.11 5.63
N ALA A 165 15.79 3.98 4.78
CA ALA A 165 15.99 3.68 3.37
C ALA A 165 16.70 4.83 2.63
N LEU A 166 16.35 6.09 2.96
CA LEU A 166 16.99 7.28 2.41
C LEU A 166 18.48 7.38 2.81
N ALA A 167 18.79 7.10 4.08
CA ALA A 167 20.15 7.18 4.62
C ALA A 167 21.04 5.97 4.32
N ALA A 168 20.46 4.85 3.84
CA ALA A 168 21.25 3.67 3.55
C ALA A 168 22.28 3.96 2.44
N PRO A 169 23.53 3.50 2.58
CA PRO A 169 24.53 3.65 1.53
C PRO A 169 24.06 2.96 0.26
N ALA A 170 24.46 3.49 -0.91
CA ALA A 170 24.26 2.78 -2.16
C ALA A 170 24.92 1.42 -2.01
N ALA A 171 24.15 0.33 -2.07
CA ALA A 171 24.73 -1.00 -2.08
C ALA A 171 25.54 -1.11 -3.37
N ASP A 172 26.87 -1.07 -3.22
CA ASP A 172 27.84 -1.30 -4.28
C ASP A 172 27.48 -2.60 -5.01
N HIS A 173 27.05 -2.49 -6.26
CA HIS A 173 26.82 -3.62 -7.17
C HIS A 173 28.17 -4.14 -7.69
N THR A 174 29.12 -4.46 -6.81
CA THR A 174 30.43 -5.07 -7.15
C THR A 174 30.54 -6.49 -6.61
N ALA A 175 29.58 -7.34 -6.98
CA ALA A 175 29.71 -8.78 -6.79
C ALA A 175 29.01 -9.58 -7.90
N GLN A 176 29.28 -9.27 -9.17
CA GLN A 176 28.98 -10.18 -10.29
C GLN A 176 29.89 -9.93 -11.50
N ALA A 177 31.21 -9.77 -11.25
CA ALA A 177 32.23 -9.78 -12.31
C ALA A 177 33.49 -10.59 -11.90
N ALA A 178 33.35 -11.46 -10.89
CA ALA A 178 34.41 -12.36 -10.46
C ALA A 178 33.81 -13.74 -10.22
N ASN A 179 33.54 -14.44 -11.31
CA ASN A 179 33.70 -15.89 -11.42
C ASN A 179 33.61 -16.24 -12.91
N ASP A 180 34.80 -16.37 -13.50
CA ASP A 180 35.22 -17.39 -14.47
C ASP A 180 34.17 -18.00 -15.43
#